data_AF-A0A2M8NG13-F1
#
_entry.id   AF-A0A2M8NG13-F1
#
_cell.length_a   1.000
_cell.length_b   1.000
_cell.length_c   1.000
_cell.angle_alpha   90.00
_cell.angle_beta   90.00
_cell.angle_gamma   90.00
#
_symmetry.space_group_name_H-M   'P 1'
#
loop_
_entity.id
_entity.type
_entity.pdbx_description
1 polymer ?
#
loop_
_entity_poly.entity_id
_entity_poly.type
_entity_poly.pdbx_seq_one_letter_code
_entity_poly.pdbx_strand_id
1 'polypeptide(L)'
;VDQSGLLAAQVDKPEAFTSFASESEARAALDAGEIGAFFVVPEDYETTGSITIFGRTDSNPDLERQITAYLVANLGVDVDPDRLARMQQPVEGSVLFLDTGRLLSSESLAGLFIVPLVFVLLFSLGAQVTSGYLMSSVVEEKSNRIMEILVTTVTPFQLLIGKIIGLGAIGLLQLAIWIGAGLIVLEINRDTPLVQGLVI
;
A
#
# COMPACT_ATOMS: atom_id res chain seq x y z
N VAL A 1 17.24 9.08 26.09
CA VAL A 1 18.08 8.58 27.21
C VAL A 1 19.47 8.36 26.63
N ASP A 2 20.46 9.05 27.17
CA ASP A 2 21.84 8.89 26.70
C ASP A 2 22.62 8.04 27.71
N GLN A 3 23.03 6.85 27.28
CA GLN A 3 23.93 5.99 28.05
C GLN A 3 25.37 6.10 27.52
N SER A 4 25.55 6.58 26.29
CA SER A 4 26.84 6.72 25.61
C SER A 4 27.67 7.92 26.09
N GLY A 5 27.00 8.96 26.60
CA GLY A 5 27.64 10.24 26.93
C GLY A 5 28.05 11.07 25.70
N LEU A 6 27.64 10.65 24.50
CA LEU A 6 27.94 11.32 23.23
C LEU A 6 27.03 12.52 22.98
N LEU A 7 25.85 12.56 23.62
CA LEU A 7 24.91 13.66 23.46
C LEU A 7 25.23 14.73 24.50
N ALA A 8 26.41 15.37 24.33
CA ALA A 8 26.86 16.45 25.20
C ALA A 8 26.04 17.74 24.98
N ALA A 9 25.87 18.51 26.05
CA ALA A 9 24.99 19.69 26.21
C ALA A 9 25.30 20.93 25.32
N GLN A 10 26.02 20.78 24.21
CA GLN A 10 26.56 21.89 23.41
C GLN A 10 26.00 22.03 21.99
N VAL A 11 25.17 21.11 21.52
CA VAL A 11 24.44 21.30 20.25
C VAL A 11 23.01 21.73 20.56
N ASP A 12 22.56 22.77 19.85
CA ASP A 12 21.25 23.42 20.01
C ASP A 12 20.14 22.36 20.03
N LYS A 13 19.72 22.01 21.24
CA LYS A 13 18.75 20.95 21.47
C LYS A 13 17.42 21.45 20.93
N PRO A 14 16.81 20.79 19.92
CA PRO A 14 15.53 21.26 19.41
C PRO A 14 14.52 21.27 20.56
N GLU A 15 13.68 22.32 20.66
CA GLU A 15 12.74 22.52 21.77
C GLU A 15 11.83 21.29 22.04
N ALA A 16 11.67 20.43 21.03
CA ALA A 16 10.88 19.20 21.07
C ALA A 16 11.53 18.02 21.83
N PHE A 17 12.81 18.09 22.23
CA PHE A 17 13.48 16.99 22.90
C PHE A 17 13.58 17.21 24.42
N THR A 18 13.43 16.14 25.20
CA THR A 18 13.69 16.12 26.65
C THR A 18 14.69 15.01 26.98
N SER A 19 15.66 15.30 27.85
CA SER A 19 16.68 14.32 28.27
C SER A 19 16.22 13.68 29.58
N PHE A 20 16.20 12.35 29.62
CA PHE A 20 15.89 11.57 30.81
C PHE A 20 17.13 10.83 31.30
N ALA A 21 17.27 10.71 32.61
CA ALA A 21 18.44 10.09 33.24
C ALA A 21 18.41 8.56 33.15
N SER A 22 17.23 7.96 32.98
CA SER A 22 17.08 6.51 32.86
C SER A 22 15.96 6.13 31.89
N GLU A 23 16.05 4.91 31.35
CA GLU A 23 15.00 4.30 30.53
C GLU A 23 13.68 4.18 31.31
N SER A 24 13.75 3.83 32.59
CA SER A 24 12.56 3.68 33.44
C SER A 24 11.79 5.00 33.61
N GLU A 25 12.50 6.13 33.69
CA GLU A 25 11.90 7.46 33.81
C GLU A 25 11.25 7.90 32.50
N ALA A 26 11.95 7.71 31.38
CA ALA A 26 11.40 7.99 30.05
C ALA A 26 10.17 7.12 29.75
N ARG A 27 10.18 5.86 30.18
CA ARG A 27 9.03 4.96 30.02
C ARG A 27 7.84 5.40 30.87
N ALA A 28 8.06 5.82 32.11
CA ALA A 28 6.98 6.36 32.95
C ALA A 28 6.36 7.63 32.34
N ALA A 29 7.17 8.52 31.76
CA ALA A 29 6.70 9.71 31.05
C ALA A 29 5.90 9.37 29.77
N LEU A 30 6.31 8.32 29.04
CA LEU A 30 5.57 7.80 27.88
C LEU A 30 4.22 7.19 28.27
N ASP A 31 4.19 6.47 29.39
CA ASP A 31 2.96 5.86 29.93
C ASP A 31 2.01 6.93 30.47
N ALA A 32 2.54 7.99 31.10
CA ALA A 32 1.81 9.17 31.55
C ALA A 32 1.29 10.06 30.39
N GLY A 33 1.78 9.83 29.17
CA GLY A 33 1.40 10.61 27.98
C GLY A 33 2.04 12.00 27.90
N GLU A 34 3.09 12.25 28.69
CA GLU A 34 3.85 13.51 28.69
C GLU A 34 4.77 13.60 27.45
N ILE A 35 5.18 12.46 26.92
CA ILE A 35 5.98 12.33 25.69
C ILE A 35 5.32 11.32 24.74
N GLY A 36 5.50 11.52 23.43
CA GLY A 36 4.98 10.60 22.40
C GLY A 36 5.92 9.42 22.07
N ALA A 37 7.22 9.63 22.24
CA ALA A 37 8.25 8.62 22.01
C ALA A 37 9.55 9.00 22.76
N PHE A 38 10.40 8.01 23.02
CA PHE A 38 11.77 8.21 23.49
C PHE A 38 12.73 7.28 22.74
N PHE A 39 13.99 7.67 22.64
CA PHE A 39 15.05 6.82 22.09
C PHE A 39 16.16 6.61 23.11
N VAL A 40 16.81 5.45 23.04
CA VAL A 40 17.96 5.07 23.87
C VAL A 40 19.18 4.97 22.97
N VAL A 41 20.22 5.73 23.33
CA VAL A 41 21.55 5.65 22.71
C VAL A 41 22.44 4.81 23.63
N PRO A 42 22.75 3.56 23.26
CA PRO A 42 23.53 2.66 24.09
C PRO A 42 25.03 3.04 24.06
N GLU A 43 25.80 2.57 25.04
CA GLU A 43 27.25 2.82 25.15
C GLU A 43 28.06 2.37 23.92
N ASP A 44 27.57 1.36 23.20
CA ASP A 44 28.22 0.78 22.02
C ASP A 44 27.80 1.44 20.69
N TYR A 45 27.06 2.55 20.74
CA TYR A 45 26.52 3.24 19.56
C TYR A 45 27.58 3.56 18.50
N GLU A 46 28.79 3.98 18.90
CA GLU A 46 29.87 4.27 17.94
C GLU A 46 30.31 3.04 17.13
N THR A 47 30.10 1.84 17.67
CA THR A 47 30.50 0.57 17.04
C THR A 47 29.34 -0.09 16.28
N THR A 48 28.12 -0.01 16.81
CA THR A 48 26.94 -0.70 16.25
C THR A 48 26.08 0.19 15.35
N GLY A 49 26.17 1.52 15.50
CA GLY A 49 25.34 2.49 14.78
C GLY A 49 23.83 2.34 15.03
N SER A 50 23.44 1.58 16.07
CA SER A 50 22.06 1.19 16.31
C SER A 50 21.48 1.92 17.51
N ILE A 51 20.27 2.46 17.35
CA ILE A 51 19.49 3.05 18.44
C ILE A 51 18.19 2.28 18.60
N THR A 52 17.62 2.28 19.80
CA THR A 52 16.29 1.72 20.03
C THR A 52 15.30 2.86 20.28
N ILE A 53 14.22 2.89 19.50
CA ILE A 53 13.14 3.87 19.62
C ILE A 53 11.92 3.18 20.24
N PHE A 54 11.38 3.78 21.30
CA PHE A 54 10.18 3.33 21.99
C PHE A 54 9.10 4.39 21.83
N GLY A 55 7.95 4.02 21.26
CA GLY A 55 6.87 4.97 20.98
C GLY A 55 5.51 4.30 20.91
N ARG A 56 4.46 5.11 21.01
CA ARG A 56 3.06 4.65 20.93
C ARG A 56 2.62 4.61 19.47
N THR A 57 2.98 3.56 18.73
CA THR A 57 2.45 3.14 17.41
C THR A 57 2.54 4.12 16.22
N ASP A 58 2.64 5.43 16.45
CA ASP A 58 2.66 6.46 15.41
C ASP A 58 4.11 6.72 15.02
N SER A 59 4.67 5.86 14.18
CA SER A 59 5.97 6.08 13.55
C SER A 59 5.86 7.29 12.63
N ASN A 60 6.14 8.48 13.16
CA ASN A 60 6.27 9.69 12.38
C ASN A 60 7.54 9.55 11.51
N PRO A 61 7.43 9.49 10.17
CA PRO A 61 8.59 9.34 9.28
C PRO A 61 9.59 10.49 9.40
N ASP A 62 9.17 11.60 10.01
CA ASP A 62 10.02 12.76 10.26
C ASP A 62 10.80 12.61 11.57
N LEU A 63 10.33 11.79 12.51
CA LEU A 63 10.99 11.57 13.80
C LEU A 63 12.34 10.88 13.61
N GLU A 64 12.42 9.87 12.76
CA GLU A 64 13.68 9.18 12.46
C GLU A 64 14.70 10.14 11.82
N ARG A 65 14.24 10.98 10.90
CA ARG A 65 15.08 12.02 10.27
C ARG A 65 15.59 13.05 11.30
N GLN A 66 14.72 13.50 12.21
CA GLN A 66 15.09 14.44 13.26
C GLN A 66 16.07 13.85 14.27
N ILE A 67 15.85 12.61 14.71
CA ILE A 67 16.77 11.90 15.61
C ILE A 67 18.13 11.72 14.93
N THR A 68 18.14 11.29 13.66
CA THR A 68 19.38 11.08 12.92
C THR A 68 20.16 12.38 12.73
N ALA A 69 19.50 13.48 12.36
CA ALA A 69 20.14 14.79 12.26
C ALA A 69 20.72 15.24 13.61
N TYR A 70 19.99 15.04 14.70
CA TYR A 70 20.45 15.36 16.05
C TYR A 70 21.66 14.51 16.47
N LEU A 71 21.66 13.21 16.19
CA LEU A 71 22.78 12.31 16.47
C LEU A 71 24.03 12.73 15.69
N VAL A 72 23.91 12.96 14.37
CA VAL A 72 25.07 13.35 13.55
C VAL A 72 25.65 14.70 13.97
N ALA A 73 24.81 15.67 14.31
CA ALA A 73 25.28 16.97 14.81
C ALA A 73 26.08 16.83 16.13
N ASN A 74 25.72 15.85 16.98
CA ASN A 74 26.43 15.60 18.25
C ASN A 74 27.67 14.70 18.12
N LEU A 75 27.84 13.99 17.00
CA LEU A 75 29.03 13.16 16.73
C LEU A 75 30.30 13.98 16.39
N GLY A 76 30.20 15.32 16.34
CA GLY A 76 31.35 16.20 16.09
C GLY A 76 31.89 16.15 14.66
N VAL A 77 31.17 15.50 13.75
CA VAL A 77 31.50 15.49 12.32
C VAL A 77 30.78 16.66 11.67
N ASP A 78 31.54 17.62 11.15
CA ASP A 78 31.01 18.78 10.40
C ASP A 78 30.50 18.31 9.03
N VAL A 79 29.35 17.64 9.05
CA VAL A 79 28.63 17.21 7.84
C VAL A 79 27.46 18.17 7.65
N ASP A 80 27.49 18.85 6.51
CA ASP A 80 26.35 19.62 6.01
C ASP A 80 25.06 18.74 6.06
N PRO A 81 24.03 19.13 6.85
CA PRO A 81 22.81 18.36 7.01
C PRO A 81 22.15 17.99 5.66
N ASP A 82 22.29 18.85 4.66
CA ASP A 82 21.74 18.62 3.31
C ASP A 82 22.54 17.56 2.53
N ARG A 83 23.83 17.37 2.85
CA ARG A 83 24.63 16.28 2.27
C ARG A 83 24.32 14.96 2.97
N LEU A 84 24.19 14.96 4.29
CA LEU A 84 23.82 13.77 5.05
C LEU A 84 22.45 13.23 4.61
N ALA A 85 21.46 14.11 4.46
CA ALA A 85 20.13 13.75 4.00
C ALA A 85 20.17 13.06 2.62
N ARG A 86 21.01 13.55 1.69
CA ARG A 86 21.19 12.94 0.36
C ARG A 86 21.92 11.60 0.38
N MET A 87 22.76 11.32 1.38
CA MET A 87 23.41 10.01 1.54
C MET A 87 22.46 8.96 2.11
N GLN A 88 21.49 9.39 2.91
CA GLN A 88 20.47 8.53 3.51
C GLN A 88 19.25 8.33 2.61
N GLN A 89 19.00 9.25 1.68
CA GLN A 89 18.01 9.04 0.63
C GLN A 89 18.53 8.01 -0.38
N PRO A 90 17.79 6.93 -0.65
CA PRO A 90 18.07 6.07 -1.79
C PRO A 90 18.12 6.95 -3.05
N VAL A 91 19.17 6.79 -3.86
CA VAL A 91 19.24 7.46 -5.16
C VAL A 91 18.03 6.99 -5.96
N GLU A 92 17.01 7.86 -6.12
CA GLU A 92 15.88 7.63 -7.02
C GLU A 92 16.38 7.75 -8.47
N GLY A 93 17.09 6.71 -8.91
CA GLY A 93 17.54 6.58 -10.27
C GLY A 93 16.37 6.15 -11.15
N SER A 94 15.81 7.09 -11.91
CA SER A 94 14.92 6.75 -13.02
C SER A 94 15.72 6.02 -14.10
N VAL A 95 15.44 4.75 -14.32
CA VAL A 95 16.10 3.98 -15.39
C VAL A 95 15.46 4.38 -16.72
N LEU A 96 16.20 5.14 -17.53
CA LEU A 96 15.82 5.47 -18.89
C LEU A 96 16.27 4.34 -19.82
N PHE A 97 15.32 3.63 -20.44
CA PHE A 97 15.65 2.69 -21.51
C PHE A 97 15.81 3.49 -22.80
N LEU A 98 17.05 3.61 -23.30
CA LEU A 98 17.37 4.42 -24.47
C LEU A 98 16.69 3.92 -25.76
N ASP A 99 16.25 2.66 -25.81
CA ASP A 99 15.52 2.11 -26.96
C ASP A 99 14.07 2.58 -27.07
N THR A 100 13.41 2.86 -25.94
CA THR A 100 11.98 3.23 -25.89
C THR A 100 11.73 4.65 -25.41
N GLY A 101 12.77 5.36 -24.93
CA GLY A 101 12.63 6.69 -24.34
C GLY A 101 11.83 6.69 -23.03
N ARG A 102 11.63 5.51 -22.43
CA ARG A 102 10.74 5.31 -21.28
C ARG A 102 11.47 5.53 -19.97
N LEU A 103 10.87 6.35 -19.11
CA LEU A 103 11.27 6.51 -17.71
C LEU A 103 10.56 5.44 -16.89
N LEU A 104 11.28 4.40 -16.45
CA LEU A 104 10.77 3.51 -15.40
C LEU A 104 11.04 4.16 -14.04
N SER A 105 10.06 4.92 -13.53
CA SER A 105 10.02 5.32 -12.13
C SER A 105 9.55 4.17 -11.24
N SER A 106 9.89 4.21 -9.95
CA SER A 106 9.40 3.27 -8.93
C SER A 106 7.87 3.13 -8.96
N GLU A 107 7.15 4.22 -9.21
CA GLU A 107 5.69 4.23 -9.38
C GLU A 107 5.23 3.47 -10.62
N SER A 108 5.90 3.64 -11.77
CA SER A 108 5.53 2.91 -13.00
C SER A 108 5.76 1.40 -12.87
N LEU A 109 6.77 0.99 -12.10
CA LEU A 109 7.02 -0.40 -11.76
C LEU A 109 5.92 -0.95 -10.84
N ALA A 110 5.50 -0.16 -9.84
CA ALA A 110 4.38 -0.54 -8.98
C ALA A 110 3.07 -0.68 -9.78
N GLY A 111 2.82 0.20 -10.75
CA GLY A 111 1.66 0.13 -11.64
C GLY A 111 1.59 -1.16 -12.46
N LEU A 112 2.74 -1.70 -12.89
CA LEU A 112 2.84 -2.94 -13.65
C LEU A 112 2.36 -4.17 -12.87
N PHE A 113 2.45 -4.15 -11.53
CA PHE A 113 1.98 -5.24 -10.67
C PHE A 113 0.61 -4.94 -10.02
N ILE A 114 0.40 -3.72 -9.53
CA ILE A 114 -0.79 -3.36 -8.75
C ILE A 114 -2.03 -3.29 -9.64
N VAL A 115 -1.94 -2.69 -10.84
CA VAL A 115 -3.12 -2.51 -11.69
C VAL A 115 -3.68 -3.85 -12.19
N PRO A 116 -2.86 -4.80 -12.71
CA PRO A 116 -3.37 -6.11 -13.09
C PRO A 116 -3.89 -6.91 -11.89
N LEU A 117 -3.23 -6.80 -10.72
CA LEU A 117 -3.67 -7.47 -9.49
C LEU A 117 -5.07 -7.00 -9.07
N VAL A 118 -5.28 -5.68 -8.99
CA VAL A 118 -6.58 -5.09 -8.62
C VAL A 118 -7.64 -5.46 -9.66
N PHE A 119 -7.30 -5.41 -10.95
CA PHE A 119 -8.20 -5.85 -12.01
C PHE A 119 -8.64 -7.30 -11.83
N VAL A 120 -7.70 -8.23 -11.63
CA VAL A 120 -7.99 -9.66 -11.41
C VAL A 120 -8.81 -9.87 -10.14
N LEU A 121 -8.51 -9.15 -9.06
CA LEU A 121 -9.27 -9.24 -7.82
C LEU A 121 -10.73 -8.80 -8.02
N LEU A 122 -10.95 -7.64 -8.62
CA LEU A 122 -12.30 -7.12 -8.85
C LEU A 122 -13.06 -7.97 -9.88
N PHE A 123 -12.38 -8.43 -10.93
CA PHE A 123 -12.95 -9.36 -11.91
C PHE A 123 -13.38 -10.67 -11.24
N SER A 124 -12.53 -11.23 -10.38
CA SER A 124 -12.82 -12.46 -9.63
C SER A 124 -14.01 -12.27 -8.70
N LEU A 125 -14.07 -11.18 -7.93
CA LEU A 125 -15.21 -10.86 -7.08
C LEU A 125 -16.51 -10.74 -7.88
N GLY A 126 -16.48 -10.01 -9.00
CA GLY A 126 -17.63 -9.89 -9.90
C GLY A 126 -18.06 -11.23 -10.49
N ALA A 127 -17.10 -12.08 -10.89
CA ALA A 127 -17.37 -13.41 -11.40
C ALA A 127 -18.02 -14.32 -10.35
N GLN A 128 -17.55 -14.27 -9.10
CA GLN A 128 -18.14 -15.06 -8.01
C GLN A 128 -19.56 -14.60 -7.67
N VAL A 129 -19.83 -13.29 -7.69
CA VAL A 129 -21.19 -12.76 -7.48
C VAL A 129 -22.13 -13.26 -8.57
N THR A 130 -21.75 -13.12 -9.85
CA THR A 130 -22.56 -13.62 -10.97
C THR A 130 -22.76 -15.14 -10.90
N SER A 131 -21.72 -15.89 -10.52
CA SER A 131 -21.79 -17.35 -10.33
C SER A 131 -22.75 -17.74 -9.19
N GLY A 132 -22.75 -16.99 -8.09
CA GLY A 132 -23.69 -17.18 -6.99
C GLY A 132 -25.14 -16.95 -7.39
N TYR A 133 -25.42 -15.89 -8.16
CA TYR A 133 -26.76 -15.65 -8.72
C TYR A 133 -27.21 -16.77 -9.66
N LEU A 134 -26.29 -17.27 -10.50
CA LEU A 134 -26.57 -18.39 -11.39
C LEU A 134 -26.99 -19.64 -10.59
N MET A 135 -26.24 -20.01 -9.56
CA MET A 135 -26.56 -21.17 -8.72
C MET A 135 -27.91 -21.02 -8.01
N SER A 136 -28.19 -19.84 -7.46
CA SER A 136 -29.48 -19.54 -6.83
C SER A 136 -30.65 -19.68 -7.82
N SER A 137 -30.47 -19.23 -9.07
CA SER A 137 -31.52 -19.33 -10.10
C SER A 137 -31.86 -20.77 -10.51
N VAL A 138 -30.93 -21.71 -10.34
CA VAL A 138 -31.15 -23.14 -10.61
C VAL A 138 -31.86 -23.80 -9.44
N VAL A 139 -31.48 -23.45 -8.21
CA VAL A 139 -32.12 -23.95 -6.98
C VAL A 139 -33.57 -23.49 -6.89
N GLU A 140 -33.83 -22.22 -7.20
CA GLU A 140 -35.18 -21.65 -7.19
C GLU A 140 -36.11 -22.30 -8.23
N GLU A 141 -35.57 -22.65 -9.40
CA GLU A 141 -36.32 -23.35 -10.46
C GLU A 141 -36.66 -24.80 -10.06
N LYS A 142 -35.75 -25.47 -9.32
CA LYS A 142 -35.96 -26.85 -8.87
C LYS A 142 -36.90 -26.96 -7.66
N SER A 143 -37.06 -25.89 -6.88
CA SER A 143 -37.84 -25.90 -5.62
C SER A 143 -39.28 -25.40 -5.78
N ASN A 144 -39.66 -24.73 -6.87
CA ASN A 144 -40.92 -23.99 -6.94
C ASN A 144 -42.00 -24.64 -7.82
N ARG A 145 -43.26 -24.47 -7.40
CA ARG A 145 -44.52 -24.66 -8.17
C ARG A 145 -44.53 -24.00 -9.56
N ILE A 146 -43.56 -23.15 -9.84
CA ILE A 146 -43.33 -22.45 -11.10
C ILE A 146 -43.09 -23.45 -12.26
N MET A 147 -42.34 -24.54 -12.03
CA MET A 147 -42.16 -25.60 -13.03
C MET A 147 -43.48 -26.27 -13.43
N GLU A 148 -44.40 -26.47 -12.48
CA GLU A 148 -45.69 -27.11 -12.70
C GLU A 148 -46.59 -26.28 -13.65
N ILE A 149 -46.55 -24.94 -13.51
CA ILE A 149 -47.32 -23.99 -14.33
C ILE A 149 -46.64 -23.73 -15.70
N LEU A 150 -45.30 -23.68 -15.74
CA LEU A 150 -44.55 -23.46 -16.98
C LEU A 150 -44.66 -24.64 -17.94
N VAL A 151 -44.61 -25.88 -17.43
CA VAL A 151 -44.72 -27.08 -18.27
C VAL A 151 -46.12 -27.22 -18.90
N THR A 152 -47.16 -26.64 -18.29
CA THR A 152 -48.49 -26.56 -18.92
C THR A 152 -48.60 -25.47 -20.00
N THR A 153 -47.62 -24.56 -20.12
CA THR A 153 -47.68 -23.39 -21.02
C THR A 153 -46.60 -23.41 -22.12
N VAL A 154 -45.45 -24.03 -21.87
CA VAL A 154 -44.31 -24.14 -22.78
C VAL A 154 -43.53 -25.43 -22.53
N THR A 155 -42.91 -25.99 -23.57
CA THR A 155 -42.18 -27.25 -23.44
C THR A 155 -40.91 -27.09 -22.58
N PRO A 156 -40.56 -28.06 -21.72
CA PRO A 156 -39.38 -28.00 -20.86
C PRO A 156 -38.07 -27.69 -21.60
N PHE A 157 -37.95 -28.15 -22.85
CA PHE A 157 -36.77 -27.95 -23.68
C PHE A 157 -36.61 -26.48 -24.14
N GLN A 158 -37.71 -25.81 -24.50
CA GLN A 158 -37.69 -24.39 -24.86
C GLN A 158 -37.29 -23.50 -23.68
N LEU A 159 -37.70 -23.87 -22.47
CA LEU A 159 -37.32 -23.19 -21.25
C LEU A 159 -35.81 -23.28 -20.97
N LEU A 160 -35.24 -24.49 -21.08
CA LEU A 160 -33.80 -24.71 -20.88
C LEU A 160 -32.96 -23.95 -21.90
N ILE A 161 -33.35 -23.95 -23.17
CA ILE A 161 -32.65 -23.19 -24.22
C ILE A 161 -32.69 -21.68 -23.92
N GLY A 162 -33.86 -21.14 -23.59
CA GLY A 162 -34.02 -19.73 -23.24
C GLY A 162 -33.15 -19.32 -22.05
N LYS A 163 -33.07 -20.17 -21.03
CA LYS A 163 -32.25 -19.96 -19.84
C LYS A 163 -30.75 -20.00 -20.16
N ILE A 164 -30.29 -20.99 -20.94
CA ILE A 164 -28.88 -21.09 -21.35
C ILE A 164 -28.45 -19.87 -22.17
N ILE A 165 -29.28 -19.44 -23.14
CA ILE A 165 -28.99 -18.26 -23.96
C ILE A 165 -28.97 -16.99 -23.11
N GLY A 166 -29.94 -16.82 -22.21
CA GLY A 166 -30.00 -15.66 -21.32
C GLY A 166 -28.78 -15.56 -20.39
N LEU A 167 -28.39 -16.67 -19.77
CA LEU A 167 -27.21 -16.74 -18.91
C LEU A 167 -25.91 -16.54 -19.69
N GLY A 168 -25.81 -17.11 -20.89
CA GLY A 168 -24.70 -16.87 -21.80
C GLY A 168 -24.58 -15.39 -22.20
N ALA A 169 -25.70 -14.74 -22.49
CA ALA A 169 -25.74 -13.31 -22.81
C ALA A 169 -25.31 -12.43 -21.63
N ILE A 170 -25.68 -12.78 -20.39
CA ILE A 170 -25.22 -12.08 -19.19
C ILE A 170 -23.70 -12.22 -19.02
N GLY A 171 -23.14 -13.41 -19.27
CA GLY A 171 -21.69 -13.61 -19.25
C GLY A 171 -20.95 -12.79 -20.30
N LEU A 172 -21.49 -12.71 -21.52
CA LEU A 172 -20.94 -11.88 -22.59
C LEU A 172 -21.02 -10.38 -22.24
N LEU A 173 -22.13 -9.93 -21.67
CA LEU A 173 -22.30 -8.56 -21.21
C LEU A 173 -21.29 -8.21 -20.12
N GLN A 174 -21.06 -9.12 -19.17
CA GLN A 174 -20.04 -8.94 -18.13
C GLN A 174 -18.64 -8.78 -18.75
N LEU A 175 -18.26 -9.63 -19.71
CA LEU A 175 -16.97 -9.47 -20.42
C LEU A 175 -16.87 -8.13 -21.15
N ALA A 176 -17.93 -7.69 -21.83
CA ALA A 176 -17.96 -6.42 -22.53
C ALA A 176 -17.77 -5.23 -21.58
N ILE A 177 -18.40 -5.25 -20.40
CA ILE A 177 -18.24 -4.22 -19.36
C ILE A 177 -16.79 -4.16 -18.89
N TRP A 178 -16.14 -5.31 -18.63
CA TRP A 178 -14.75 -5.35 -18.18
C TRP A 178 -13.76 -4.83 -19.23
N ILE A 179 -13.95 -5.20 -20.49
CA ILE A 179 -13.14 -4.67 -21.60
C ILE A 179 -13.32 -3.16 -21.72
N GLY A 180 -14.56 -2.67 -21.69
CA GLY A 180 -14.87 -1.24 -21.75
C GLY A 180 -14.25 -0.46 -20.58
N ALA A 181 -14.34 -0.98 -19.36
CA ALA A 181 -13.72 -0.37 -18.19
C ALA A 181 -12.20 -0.29 -18.32
N GLY A 182 -11.54 -1.35 -18.80
CA GLY A 182 -10.10 -1.35 -19.05
C GLY A 182 -9.68 -0.28 -20.07
N LEU A 183 -10.41 -0.14 -21.17
CA LEU A 183 -10.14 0.89 -22.19
C LEU A 183 -10.32 2.31 -21.64
N ILE A 184 -11.36 2.56 -20.84
CA ILE A 184 -11.60 3.86 -20.21
C ILE A 184 -10.45 4.22 -19.25
N VAL A 185 -9.99 3.26 -18.45
CA VAL A 185 -8.86 3.47 -17.53
C VAL A 185 -7.60 3.84 -18.30
N LEU A 186 -7.32 3.19 -19.43
CA LEU A 186 -6.19 3.51 -20.29
C LEU A 186 -6.32 4.90 -20.93
N GLU A 187 -7.51 5.29 -21.37
CA GLU A 187 -7.72 6.57 -22.05
C GLU A 187 -7.61 7.77 -21.08
N ILE A 188 -8.17 7.65 -19.87
CA ILE A 188 -8.21 8.75 -18.88
C ILE A 188 -6.84 9.01 -18.26
N ASN A 189 -6.00 7.97 -18.11
CA ASN A 189 -4.80 8.03 -17.27
C ASN A 189 -3.48 7.91 -18.05
N ARG A 190 -3.46 8.14 -19.37
CA ARG A 190 -2.25 7.98 -20.21
C ARG A 190 -1.01 8.71 -19.68
N ASP A 191 -1.21 9.85 -19.02
CA ASP A 191 -0.12 10.70 -18.53
C ASP A 191 0.36 10.30 -17.12
N THR A 192 -0.30 9.36 -16.45
CA THR A 192 0.11 8.92 -15.11
C THR A 192 1.26 7.90 -15.18
N PRO A 193 2.29 8.02 -14.32
CA PRO A 193 3.41 7.07 -14.28
C PRO A 193 2.97 5.61 -14.12
N LEU A 194 1.90 5.39 -13.34
CA LEU A 194 1.31 4.07 -13.09
C LEU A 194 0.83 3.38 -14.36
N VAL A 195 0.19 4.12 -15.28
CA VAL A 195 -0.40 3.55 -16.51
C VAL A 195 0.62 3.46 -17.65
N GLN A 196 1.63 4.34 -17.66
CA GLN A 196 2.81 4.17 -18.53
C GLN A 196 3.52 2.83 -18.29
N GLY A 197 3.37 2.27 -17.08
CA GLY A 197 3.71 0.89 -16.73
C GLY A 197 3.19 -0.16 -17.72
N LEU A 198 1.95 0.00 -18.17
CA LEU A 198 1.14 -1.06 -18.79
C LEU A 198 1.10 -1.01 -20.32
N VAL A 199 1.38 0.13 -20.92
CA VAL A 199 1.43 0.30 -22.38
C VAL A 199 2.82 -0.14 -22.84
N ILE A 200 2.87 -1.24 -23.61
CA ILE A 200 4.08 -1.83 -24.19
C ILE A 200 4.49 -1.08 -25.45
#